data_AF-A0AAW3ZHR5-F1
#
_entry.id   AF-A0AAW3ZHR5-F1
#
_cell.length_a   1.000
_cell.length_b   1.000
_cell.length_c   1.000
_cell.angle_alpha   90.00
_cell.angle_beta   90.00
_cell.angle_gamma   90.00
#
_symmetry.space_group_name_H-M   'P 1'
#
loop_
_entity.id
_entity.type
_entity.pdbx_description
1 polymer ?
#
loop_
_entity_poly.entity_id
_entity_poly.type
_entity_poly.pdbx_seq_one_letter_code
_entity_poly.pdbx_strand_id
1 'polypeptide(L)'
;MPTFLRTGLWALVLCCSCAQATAPVRLPASELADPSLLSGPGFSVRPEAEIAGLQARFVIDTRWGELQVDSVELLAVRVEEMAAVSVLYGEKVSNTLKRAGLEKAGSPWNSAVAISASPLERAERLPAGVLSMFSTKLRRWGERFRRWGDRVDRAIFQSGDASQGFDLVEHADKPKTPWWDAPADEMGRLLRSASGHGAARRQVATALGIASDTSNPLLRSRLDALAWAVAGQKIALDSLADLLLPGLRQTVGYVEQADTLTRAPSEESLRARNEQRLQALSADQDLTYWLAWRGGFSANLMAQLLDELDRLGSVRGKVSALEAAAIADNELEARFVINSVRMLQSVQLGQPQGGELRAVGHLLAYLAADGELHLCLPVDYLQWTRPIAQWFDHPQIAESARRSVLVAGQISPRAARQISRRGWSLLPGLRYPASPPYPQLSLRTESGPGLSSATPADRAGS
;
A
#
# COMPACT_ATOMS: atom_id res chain seq x y z
N MET A 1 6.89 -56.96 52.53
CA MET A 1 8.18 -56.22 52.49
C MET A 1 9.24 -57.17 51.94
N PRO A 2 10.15 -56.76 51.03
CA PRO A 2 10.12 -55.63 50.08
C PRO A 2 9.16 -55.92 48.90
N THR A 3 9.05 -55.25 47.73
CA THR A 3 9.48 -53.93 47.18
C THR A 3 10.70 -53.83 46.20
N PHE A 4 10.51 -53.17 45.05
CA PHE A 4 11.46 -52.73 43.98
C PHE A 4 12.11 -53.81 43.07
N LEU A 5 12.32 -53.63 41.76
CA LEU A 5 12.26 -52.46 40.85
C LEU A 5 11.59 -52.81 39.50
N ARG A 6 10.80 -51.90 38.91
CA ARG A 6 10.38 -51.94 37.49
C ARG A 6 10.79 -50.63 36.82
N THR A 7 11.81 -50.67 35.96
CA THR A 7 12.22 -49.54 35.12
C THR A 7 11.36 -49.51 33.85
N GLY A 8 10.44 -48.55 33.77
CA GLY A 8 9.65 -48.30 32.56
C GLY A 8 10.42 -47.43 31.56
N LEU A 9 10.68 -47.95 30.36
CA LEU A 9 11.29 -47.21 29.27
C LEU A 9 10.21 -46.39 28.55
N TRP A 10 10.18 -45.07 28.76
CA TRP A 10 9.28 -44.18 28.02
C TRP A 10 9.88 -43.86 26.64
N ALA A 11 9.26 -44.39 25.58
CA ALA A 11 9.60 -44.04 24.21
C ALA A 11 9.07 -42.62 23.89
N LEU A 12 9.96 -41.64 23.95
CA LEU A 12 9.64 -40.24 23.69
C LEU A 12 9.60 -40.01 22.17
N VAL A 13 8.40 -40.10 21.58
CA VAL A 13 8.18 -39.82 20.16
C VAL A 13 8.38 -38.32 19.91
N LEU A 14 9.56 -37.93 19.42
CA LEU A 14 9.77 -36.59 18.87
C LEU A 14 8.95 -36.44 17.59
N CYS A 15 7.75 -35.87 17.71
CA CYS A 15 7.08 -35.25 16.58
C CYS A 15 7.87 -34.02 16.14
N CYS A 16 8.81 -34.21 15.20
CA CYS A 16 9.39 -33.12 14.43
C CYS A 16 8.28 -32.45 13.58
N SER A 17 7.57 -31.50 14.19
CA SER A 17 6.79 -30.50 13.45
C SER A 17 7.75 -29.59 12.71
N CYS A 18 8.28 -30.06 11.58
CA CYS A 18 8.98 -29.22 10.62
C CYS A 18 7.97 -28.18 10.11
N ALA A 19 8.03 -26.98 10.67
CA ALA A 19 7.38 -25.80 10.12
C ALA A 19 8.00 -25.54 8.74
N GLN A 20 7.39 -26.11 7.70
CA GLN A 20 7.79 -25.90 6.32
C GLN A 20 7.52 -24.45 5.97
N ALA A 21 8.56 -23.62 6.12
CA ALA A 21 8.61 -22.28 5.57
C ALA A 21 8.28 -22.40 4.08
N THR A 22 7.06 -22.01 3.72
CA THR A 22 6.58 -22.11 2.36
C THR A 22 7.44 -21.18 1.53
N ALA A 23 8.17 -21.73 0.54
CA ALA A 23 9.03 -20.92 -0.31
C ALA A 23 8.23 -19.78 -0.95
N PRO A 24 8.79 -18.57 -1.05
CA PRO A 24 8.08 -17.44 -1.64
C PRO A 24 7.63 -17.78 -3.06
N VAL A 25 6.34 -17.61 -3.32
CA VAL A 25 5.77 -17.85 -4.65
C VAL A 25 6.30 -16.78 -5.58
N ARG A 26 7.01 -17.19 -6.63
CA ARG A 26 7.41 -16.31 -7.74
C ARG A 26 6.50 -16.56 -8.92
N LEU A 27 6.20 -15.49 -9.67
CA LEU A 27 5.44 -15.54 -10.92
C LEU A 27 6.13 -14.62 -11.95
N PRO A 28 5.97 -14.88 -13.26
CA PRO A 28 6.46 -13.96 -14.28
C PRO A 28 5.83 -12.58 -14.11
N ALA A 29 6.64 -11.51 -14.18
CA ALA A 29 6.14 -10.14 -14.00
C ALA A 29 5.06 -9.78 -15.05
N SER A 30 5.17 -10.34 -16.26
CA SER A 30 4.19 -10.22 -17.35
C SER A 30 2.86 -10.93 -17.14
N GLU A 31 2.73 -11.79 -16.12
CA GLU A 31 1.43 -12.35 -15.71
C GLU A 31 0.71 -11.44 -14.69
N LEU A 32 1.40 -10.46 -14.11
CA LEU A 32 0.90 -9.62 -13.02
C LEU A 32 0.70 -8.16 -13.43
N ALA A 33 1.57 -7.61 -14.28
CA ALA A 33 1.53 -6.22 -14.74
C ALA A 33 1.48 -6.13 -16.28
N ASP A 34 0.91 -5.04 -16.80
CA ASP A 34 0.95 -4.73 -18.22
C ASP A 34 2.40 -4.66 -18.77
N PRO A 35 2.70 -5.22 -19.95
CA PRO A 35 4.04 -5.19 -20.54
C PRO A 35 4.67 -3.81 -20.66
N SER A 36 3.88 -2.74 -20.80
CA SER A 36 4.36 -1.35 -20.84
C SER A 36 5.04 -0.90 -19.54
N LEU A 37 4.79 -1.56 -18.41
CA LEU A 37 5.45 -1.29 -17.13
C LEU A 37 6.77 -2.04 -16.94
N LEU A 38 7.06 -3.05 -17.77
CA LEU A 38 8.17 -3.97 -17.53
C LEU A 38 9.53 -3.46 -18.02
N SER A 39 9.55 -2.47 -18.91
CA SER A 39 10.79 -1.85 -19.40
C SER A 39 10.53 -0.49 -20.03
N GLY A 40 11.53 0.39 -19.98
CA GLY A 40 11.44 1.69 -20.61
C GLY A 40 12.74 2.50 -20.52
N PRO A 41 12.71 3.80 -20.85
CA PRO A 41 13.90 4.64 -20.87
C PRO A 41 14.58 4.72 -19.49
N GLY A 42 15.70 4.01 -19.34
CA GLY A 42 16.54 4.05 -18.13
C GLY A 42 16.15 3.06 -17.01
N PHE A 43 15.19 2.17 -17.25
CA PHE A 43 14.78 1.15 -16.28
C PHE A 43 14.35 -0.18 -16.93
N SER A 44 14.47 -1.27 -16.18
CA SER A 44 13.91 -2.59 -16.53
C SER A 44 13.43 -3.31 -15.27
N VAL A 45 12.25 -3.93 -15.33
CA VAL A 45 11.71 -4.76 -14.25
C VAL A 45 12.25 -6.18 -14.41
N ARG A 46 12.61 -6.83 -13.29
CA ARG A 46 13.04 -8.23 -13.30
C ARG A 46 11.94 -9.16 -13.84
N PRO A 47 12.30 -10.24 -14.56
CA PRO A 47 11.32 -11.10 -15.23
C PRO A 47 10.42 -11.87 -14.27
N GLU A 48 10.85 -12.06 -13.01
CA GLU A 48 10.05 -12.66 -11.94
C GLU A 48 9.73 -11.65 -10.85
N ALA A 49 8.50 -11.68 -10.36
CA ALA A 49 8.05 -10.97 -9.16
C ALA A 49 7.73 -11.97 -8.04
N GLU A 50 8.01 -11.59 -6.80
CA GLU A 50 7.69 -12.39 -5.61
C GLU A 50 6.34 -11.97 -5.03
N ILE A 51 5.45 -12.90 -4.68
CA ILE A 51 4.21 -12.56 -3.97
C ILE A 51 4.49 -12.40 -2.48
N ALA A 52 4.60 -11.14 -2.04
CA ALA A 52 4.83 -10.74 -0.67
C ALA A 52 3.57 -10.10 -0.08
N GLY A 53 3.01 -10.67 0.99
CA GLY A 53 1.88 -10.07 1.69
C GLY A 53 0.61 -9.90 0.83
N LEU A 54 0.38 -10.80 -0.14
CA LEU A 54 -0.69 -10.78 -1.17
C LEU A 54 -0.46 -9.84 -2.36
N GLN A 55 0.61 -9.04 -2.33
CA GLN A 55 0.98 -8.12 -3.39
C GLN A 55 2.21 -8.63 -4.15
N ALA A 56 2.35 -8.21 -5.40
CA ALA A 56 3.49 -8.52 -6.22
C ALA A 56 4.65 -7.57 -5.89
N ARG A 57 5.74 -8.13 -5.37
CA ARG A 57 7.02 -7.44 -5.18
C ARG A 57 7.82 -7.51 -6.47
N PHE A 58 7.90 -6.38 -7.14
CA PHE A 58 8.76 -6.16 -8.29
C PHE A 58 10.10 -5.60 -7.84
N VAL A 59 11.13 -5.82 -8.65
CA VAL A 59 12.41 -5.10 -8.58
C VAL A 59 12.61 -4.38 -9.90
N ILE A 60 12.73 -3.06 -9.83
CA ILE A 60 13.08 -2.20 -10.96
C ILE A 60 14.58 -1.96 -10.91
N ASP A 61 15.31 -2.49 -11.88
CA ASP A 61 16.72 -2.23 -12.09
C ASP A 61 16.87 -0.89 -12.83
N THR A 62 17.65 0.04 -12.26
CA THR A 62 17.96 1.34 -12.87
C THR A 62 19.45 1.62 -12.78
N ARG A 63 19.96 2.53 -13.62
CA ARG A 63 21.38 2.96 -13.55
C ARG A 63 21.76 3.71 -12.26
N TRP A 64 20.80 4.03 -11.40
CA TRP A 64 21.00 4.76 -10.14
C TRP A 64 20.85 3.88 -8.89
N GLY A 65 20.44 2.63 -9.07
CA GLY A 65 20.16 1.68 -7.99
C GLY A 65 18.91 0.84 -8.28
N GLU A 66 18.74 -0.21 -7.50
CA GLU A 66 17.54 -1.06 -7.52
C GLU A 66 16.40 -0.37 -6.74
N LEU A 67 15.17 -0.51 -7.22
CA LEU A 67 13.97 -0.05 -6.54
C LEU A 67 13.02 -1.23 -6.34
N GLN A 68 12.84 -1.66 -5.09
CA GLN A 68 11.84 -2.65 -4.71
C GLN A 68 10.46 -1.97 -4.62
N VAL A 69 9.45 -2.58 -5.23
CA VAL A 69 8.10 -2.02 -5.31
C VAL A 69 7.07 -3.10 -5.01
N ASP A 70 6.29 -2.89 -3.96
CA ASP A 70 5.24 -3.80 -3.55
C ASP A 70 3.89 -3.31 -4.12
N SER A 71 3.25 -4.13 -4.95
CA SER A 71 2.04 -3.92 -5.76
C SER A 71 2.22 -3.38 -7.19
N VAL A 72 1.39 -3.90 -8.11
CA VAL A 72 1.21 -3.42 -9.49
C VAL A 72 0.80 -1.94 -9.53
N GLU A 73 0.03 -1.45 -8.56
CA GLU A 73 -0.32 -0.03 -8.48
C GLU A 73 0.92 0.85 -8.26
N LEU A 74 1.76 0.48 -7.28
CA LEU A 74 2.98 1.22 -7.01
C LEU A 74 3.99 1.03 -8.13
N LEU A 75 4.01 -0.11 -8.83
CA LEU A 75 4.85 -0.29 -10.03
C LEU A 75 4.51 0.77 -11.09
N ALA A 76 3.24 0.99 -11.40
CA ALA A 76 2.80 2.02 -12.34
C ALA A 76 3.29 3.42 -11.91
N VAL A 77 3.07 3.79 -10.64
CA VAL A 77 3.51 5.07 -10.07
C VAL A 77 5.04 5.22 -10.17
N ARG A 78 5.83 4.18 -9.87
CA ARG A 78 7.30 4.26 -9.97
C ARG A 78 7.79 4.33 -11.40
N VAL A 79 7.12 3.68 -12.35
CA VAL A 79 7.45 3.76 -13.79
C VAL A 79 7.22 5.18 -14.32
N GLU A 80 6.09 5.81 -14.01
CA GLU A 80 5.82 7.22 -14.38
C GLU A 80 6.88 8.18 -13.83
N GLU A 81 7.35 7.94 -12.61
CA GLU A 81 8.39 8.72 -11.94
C GLU A 81 9.80 8.60 -12.56
N MET A 82 10.07 7.61 -13.44
CA MET A 82 11.42 7.37 -13.97
C MET A 82 11.98 8.53 -14.82
N ALA A 83 11.12 9.30 -15.50
CA ALA A 83 11.54 10.50 -16.22
C ALA A 83 12.10 11.57 -15.26
N ALA A 84 11.41 11.80 -14.13
CA ALA A 84 11.87 12.70 -13.08
C ALA A 84 13.15 12.20 -12.41
N VAL A 85 13.31 10.89 -12.21
CA VAL A 85 14.59 10.31 -11.74
C VAL A 85 15.71 10.65 -12.74
N SER A 86 15.48 10.45 -14.03
CA SER A 86 16.49 10.73 -15.06
C SER A 86 16.96 12.18 -15.07
N VAL A 87 16.05 13.13 -14.85
CA VAL A 87 16.36 14.56 -14.75
C VAL A 87 17.07 14.91 -13.43
N LEU A 88 16.59 14.41 -12.28
CA LEU A 88 17.23 14.67 -10.98
C LEU A 88 18.64 14.10 -10.85
N TYR A 89 18.96 13.07 -11.63
CA TYR A 89 20.31 12.52 -11.74
C TYR A 89 21.06 12.95 -13.01
N GLY A 90 20.51 13.90 -13.77
CA GLY A 90 21.18 14.56 -14.87
C GLY A 90 22.32 15.47 -14.40
N GLU A 91 23.35 15.60 -15.22
CA GLU A 91 24.56 16.38 -14.91
C GLU A 91 24.23 17.82 -14.48
N LYS A 92 23.28 18.48 -15.17
CA LYS A 92 22.86 19.86 -14.83
C LYS A 92 22.37 19.97 -13.38
N VAL A 93 21.50 19.06 -12.93
CA VAL A 93 20.95 19.05 -11.56
C VAL A 93 22.05 18.76 -10.54
N SER A 94 22.83 17.69 -10.74
CA SER A 94 23.93 17.34 -9.82
C SER A 94 24.98 18.46 -9.73
N ASN A 95 25.36 19.11 -10.84
CA ASN A 95 26.31 20.22 -10.81
C ASN A 95 25.73 21.47 -10.13
N THR A 96 24.41 21.69 -10.23
CA THR A 96 23.72 22.78 -9.53
C THR A 96 23.66 22.51 -8.02
N LEU A 97 23.29 21.30 -7.60
CA LEU A 97 23.30 20.88 -6.19
C LEU A 97 24.72 20.91 -5.59
N LYS A 98 25.76 20.54 -6.35
CA LYS A 98 27.17 20.67 -5.93
C LYS A 98 27.55 22.13 -5.66
N ARG A 99 27.24 23.04 -6.59
CA ARG A 99 27.49 24.49 -6.42
C ARG A 99 26.71 25.08 -5.24
N ALA A 100 25.50 24.59 -4.98
CA ALA A 100 24.70 24.98 -3.82
C ALA A 100 25.19 24.40 -2.49
N GLY A 101 26.18 23.48 -2.49
CA GLY A 101 26.65 22.77 -1.30
C GLY A 101 25.63 21.77 -0.74
N LEU A 102 24.74 21.24 -1.59
CA LEU A 102 23.62 20.37 -1.22
C LEU A 102 23.68 18.98 -1.87
N GLU A 103 24.62 18.74 -2.79
CA GLU A 103 24.91 17.38 -3.27
C GLU A 103 25.56 16.57 -2.14
N LYS A 104 24.91 15.50 -1.70
CA LYS A 104 25.53 14.54 -0.77
C LYS A 104 26.63 13.78 -1.51
N ALA A 105 27.88 13.92 -1.08
CA ALA A 105 29.02 13.22 -1.66
C ALA A 105 28.96 11.72 -1.32
N GLY A 106 28.43 10.92 -2.26
CA GLY A 106 28.33 9.48 -2.17
C GLY A 106 27.42 8.94 -3.29
N SER A 107 27.66 7.71 -3.74
CA SER A 107 26.73 7.06 -4.67
C SER A 107 25.41 6.72 -3.94
N PRO A 108 24.25 6.69 -4.62
CA PRO A 108 22.96 6.36 -3.99
C PRO A 108 22.95 4.98 -3.32
N TRP A 109 23.82 4.09 -3.83
CA TRP A 109 24.11 2.75 -3.35
C TRP A 109 24.25 2.67 -1.82
N ASN A 110 25.01 3.57 -1.19
CA ASN A 110 25.30 3.46 0.24
C ASN A 110 24.12 3.82 1.15
N SER A 111 23.05 4.43 0.63
CA SER A 111 21.85 4.79 1.40
C SER A 111 20.63 3.90 1.15
N ALA A 112 20.68 2.99 0.17
CA ALA A 112 19.55 2.08 -0.14
C ALA A 112 19.69 0.67 0.48
N VAL A 113 20.92 0.21 0.75
CA VAL A 113 21.20 -1.19 1.15
C VAL A 113 20.69 -1.55 2.56
N ALA A 114 20.43 -0.57 3.43
CA ALA A 114 20.18 -0.82 4.86
C ALA A 114 18.76 -1.30 5.23
N ILE A 115 17.78 -1.34 4.31
CA ILE A 115 16.36 -1.62 4.64
C ILE A 115 15.87 -3.03 4.21
N SER A 116 16.62 -3.75 3.36
CA SER A 116 16.15 -5.03 2.78
C SER A 116 16.86 -6.30 3.29
N ALA A 117 17.97 -6.19 4.04
CA ALA A 117 18.77 -7.35 4.44
C ALA A 117 18.07 -8.34 5.41
N SER A 118 18.37 -9.63 5.23
CA SER A 118 18.09 -10.76 6.14
C SER A 118 16.62 -11.13 6.42
N PRO A 119 16.01 -12.03 5.62
CA PRO A 119 14.69 -12.62 5.90
C PRO A 119 14.69 -13.71 6.99
N LEU A 120 15.82 -14.42 7.20
CA LEU A 120 15.82 -15.69 7.95
C LEU A 120 15.83 -15.57 9.48
N GLU A 121 16.26 -14.43 10.04
CA GLU A 121 16.16 -14.15 11.50
C GLU A 121 14.80 -13.53 11.89
N ARG A 122 13.83 -13.51 10.98
CA ARG A 122 12.49 -12.91 11.20
C ARG A 122 11.37 -13.94 11.36
N ALA A 123 11.70 -15.18 11.69
CA ALA A 123 10.74 -16.29 11.78
C ALA A 123 9.57 -16.08 12.77
N GLU A 124 9.71 -15.20 13.76
CA GLU A 124 8.64 -14.84 14.72
C GLU A 124 8.02 -13.45 14.49
N ARG A 125 8.43 -12.72 13.44
CA ARG A 125 7.96 -11.35 13.20
C ARG A 125 6.67 -11.32 12.35
N LEU A 126 5.86 -10.30 12.63
CA LEU A 126 4.54 -10.04 12.07
C LEU A 126 4.50 -10.14 10.52
N PRO A 127 3.36 -10.55 9.92
CA PRO A 127 3.20 -10.50 8.47
C PRO A 127 3.33 -9.05 7.97
N ALA A 128 4.14 -8.86 6.94
CA ALA A 128 4.43 -7.55 6.33
C ALA A 128 3.54 -7.29 5.10
N GLY A 129 3.31 -6.00 4.80
CA GLY A 129 2.40 -5.57 3.73
C GLY A 129 0.95 -5.93 4.06
N VAL A 130 0.06 -5.94 3.05
CA VAL A 130 -1.40 -6.13 3.22
C VAL A 130 -1.82 -7.34 4.06
N LEU A 131 -1.00 -8.40 4.18
CA LEU A 131 -1.27 -9.52 5.08
C LEU A 131 -1.28 -9.13 6.58
N SER A 132 -0.72 -7.98 6.96
CA SER A 132 -0.87 -7.35 8.29
C SER A 132 -2.34 -7.12 8.63
N MET A 133 -3.13 -6.63 7.67
CA MET A 133 -4.57 -6.36 7.76
C MET A 133 -5.44 -7.63 7.90
N PHE A 134 -4.86 -8.81 7.62
CA PHE A 134 -5.49 -10.12 7.88
C PHE A 134 -5.08 -10.74 9.22
N SER A 135 -4.13 -10.12 9.94
CA SER A 135 -3.57 -10.70 11.15
C SER A 135 -4.34 -10.27 12.40
N THR A 136 -4.64 -11.21 13.29
CA THR A 136 -5.28 -10.96 14.59
C THR A 136 -4.27 -10.62 15.71
N LYS A 137 -2.97 -10.64 15.40
CA LYS A 137 -1.89 -10.25 16.33
C LYS A 137 -1.30 -8.93 15.90
N LEU A 138 -1.81 -7.81 16.44
CA LEU A 138 -1.22 -6.49 16.25
C LEU A 138 -0.62 -5.93 17.54
N ARG A 139 0.43 -5.13 17.37
CA ARG A 139 1.32 -4.65 18.44
C ARG A 139 0.70 -3.47 19.19
N ARG A 140 0.58 -3.59 20.51
CA ARG A 140 0.51 -2.49 21.50
C ARG A 140 -0.37 -1.29 21.11
N TRP A 141 -1.68 -1.49 21.05
CA TRP A 141 -2.63 -0.40 21.26
C TRP A 141 -2.78 -0.21 22.78
N GLY A 142 -2.23 0.90 23.30
CA GLY A 142 -2.22 1.17 24.75
C GLY A 142 -3.60 1.52 25.31
N GLU A 143 -3.71 1.58 26.64
CA GLU A 143 -4.95 1.77 27.43
C GLU A 143 -5.89 2.88 26.92
N ARG A 144 -5.33 3.92 26.30
CA ARG A 144 -6.05 5.06 25.71
C ARG A 144 -7.03 4.67 24.59
N PHE A 145 -6.79 3.54 23.91
CA PHE A 145 -7.58 3.08 22.77
C PHE A 145 -8.71 2.10 23.14
N ARG A 146 -8.98 1.82 24.42
CA ARG A 146 -10.10 0.94 24.83
C ARG A 146 -11.44 1.33 24.22
N ARG A 147 -11.76 2.63 24.05
CA ARG A 147 -13.02 3.08 23.43
C ARG A 147 -13.15 2.74 21.93
N TRP A 148 -12.03 2.47 21.26
CA TRP A 148 -11.96 2.00 19.88
C TRP A 148 -11.91 0.46 19.83
N GLY A 149 -11.15 -0.12 20.76
CA GLY A 149 -11.22 -1.53 21.14
C GLY A 149 -12.66 -2.00 21.33
N ASP A 150 -13.44 -1.47 22.27
CA ASP A 150 -14.77 -1.97 22.68
C ASP A 150 -15.82 -2.15 21.53
N ARG A 151 -15.60 -1.59 20.33
CA ARG A 151 -16.40 -1.90 19.11
C ARG A 151 -15.83 -3.03 18.25
N VAL A 152 -14.51 -3.19 18.19
CA VAL A 152 -13.79 -4.27 17.48
C VAL A 152 -13.58 -5.51 18.38
N ASP A 153 -13.43 -5.31 19.70
CA ASP A 153 -13.15 -6.30 20.74
C ASP A 153 -14.36 -7.19 21.04
N ARG A 154 -15.58 -6.65 20.93
CA ARG A 154 -16.84 -7.42 21.05
C ARG A 154 -16.99 -8.49 19.97
N ALA A 155 -16.12 -8.49 18.95
CA ALA A 155 -16.04 -9.52 17.92
C ALA A 155 -14.94 -10.57 18.17
N ILE A 156 -13.90 -10.24 18.94
CA ILE A 156 -12.59 -10.95 18.86
C ILE A 156 -12.22 -11.69 20.15
N PHE A 157 -12.69 -11.27 21.33
CA PHE A 157 -12.25 -11.86 22.62
C PHE A 157 -13.25 -12.83 23.26
N GLN A 158 -13.31 -14.06 22.72
CA GLN A 158 -13.79 -15.26 23.45
C GLN A 158 -12.82 -16.45 23.33
N SER A 159 -11.52 -16.21 23.56
CA SER A 159 -10.56 -17.23 23.97
C SER A 159 -9.38 -16.55 24.65
N GLY A 160 -9.17 -16.79 25.95
CA GLY A 160 -8.04 -16.20 26.68
C GLY A 160 -6.71 -16.85 26.31
N ASP A 161 -5.61 -16.09 26.41
CA ASP A 161 -4.83 -16.14 27.65
C ASP A 161 -3.82 -14.98 27.80
N ALA A 162 -3.31 -14.83 29.03
CA ALA A 162 -2.04 -14.19 29.44
C ALA A 162 -1.80 -12.68 29.12
N SER A 163 -2.05 -11.86 30.14
CA SER A 163 -1.36 -10.60 30.39
C SER A 163 0.14 -10.82 30.65
N GLN A 164 1.03 -10.05 30.02
CA GLN A 164 2.33 -9.64 30.62
C GLN A 164 2.66 -8.20 30.21
N GLY A 165 2.99 -7.38 31.20
CA GLY A 165 3.44 -6.00 30.98
C GLY A 165 4.88 -5.93 30.49
N PHE A 166 5.26 -4.80 29.89
CA PHE A 166 6.63 -4.52 29.51
C PHE A 166 7.04 -3.14 30.02
N ASP A 167 8.04 -3.10 30.88
CA ASP A 167 8.69 -1.86 31.30
C ASP A 167 9.30 -1.13 30.10
N LEU A 168 9.30 0.20 30.20
CA LEU A 168 9.89 1.08 29.21
C LEU A 168 11.41 1.01 29.32
N VAL A 169 12.06 0.33 28.38
CA VAL A 169 13.48 0.55 28.10
C VAL A 169 13.63 1.93 27.46
N GLU A 170 13.73 2.94 28.32
CA GLU A 170 14.44 4.17 27.99
C GLU A 170 15.89 3.80 27.65
N HIS A 171 16.40 4.25 26.51
CA HIS A 171 17.82 4.57 26.19
C HIS A 171 17.91 4.88 24.69
N ALA A 172 17.94 6.17 24.38
CA ALA A 172 18.47 6.68 23.12
C ALA A 172 19.24 7.95 23.46
N ASP A 173 20.55 7.93 23.26
CA ASP A 173 21.40 9.10 23.53
C ASP A 173 20.92 10.28 22.70
N LYS A 174 20.47 11.33 23.40
CA LYS A 174 20.04 12.57 22.77
C LYS A 174 21.28 13.25 22.17
N PRO A 175 21.26 13.65 20.88
CA PRO A 175 22.34 14.47 20.34
C PRO A 175 22.48 15.75 21.16
N LYS A 176 23.68 16.03 21.65
CA LYS A 176 23.99 17.16 22.55
C LYS A 176 24.05 18.49 21.79
N THR A 177 22.90 18.98 21.34
CA THR A 177 22.52 20.42 21.20
C THR A 177 21.07 20.45 20.71
N PRO A 178 20.10 20.83 21.55
CA PRO A 178 18.73 21.06 21.11
C PRO A 178 18.59 22.25 20.16
N TRP A 179 17.62 22.18 19.25
CA TRP A 179 17.38 23.21 18.23
C TRP A 179 16.82 24.54 18.79
N TRP A 180 16.39 24.57 20.05
CA TRP A 180 15.88 25.76 20.73
C TRP A 180 16.96 26.60 21.44
N ASP A 181 18.21 26.13 21.51
CA ASP A 181 19.35 26.91 22.05
C ASP A 181 20.02 27.81 20.99
N ALA A 182 19.46 27.88 19.77
CA ALA A 182 19.94 28.76 18.71
C ALA A 182 19.51 30.23 18.94
N PRO A 183 20.38 31.22 18.65
CA PRO A 183 20.03 32.64 18.85
C PRO A 183 18.81 33.05 18.02
N ALA A 184 18.04 34.03 18.51
CA ALA A 184 16.72 34.39 17.97
C ALA A 184 16.72 34.71 16.46
N ASP A 185 17.77 35.36 15.95
CA ASP A 185 17.92 35.65 14.51
C ASP A 185 18.13 34.40 13.66
N GLU A 186 18.77 33.38 14.22
CA GLU A 186 19.00 32.09 13.57
C GLU A 186 17.73 31.23 13.63
N MET A 187 17.03 31.20 14.76
CA MET A 187 15.70 30.59 14.87
C MET A 187 14.71 31.24 13.88
N GLY A 188 14.73 32.57 13.74
CA GLY A 188 13.93 33.27 12.74
C GLY A 188 14.28 32.92 11.28
N ARG A 189 15.57 32.69 10.97
CA ARG A 189 16.01 32.19 9.64
C ARG A 189 15.59 30.75 9.41
N LEU A 190 15.74 29.87 10.40
CA LEU A 190 15.39 28.45 10.33
C LEU A 190 13.88 28.23 10.22
N LEU A 191 13.07 29.01 10.93
CA LEU A 191 11.61 28.98 10.80
C LEU A 191 11.15 29.44 9.40
N ARG A 192 11.75 30.50 8.86
CA ARG A 192 11.44 30.98 7.48
C ARG A 192 11.90 30.01 6.39
N SER A 193 13.04 29.35 6.56
CA SER A 193 13.52 28.37 5.58
C SER A 193 12.72 27.06 5.65
N ALA A 194 12.32 26.61 6.85
CA ALA A 194 11.47 25.45 7.04
C ALA A 194 10.04 25.66 6.52
N SER A 195 9.43 26.84 6.71
CA SER A 195 8.11 27.14 6.13
C SER A 195 8.17 27.28 4.60
N GLY A 196 9.24 27.90 4.06
CA GLY A 196 9.48 27.98 2.63
C GLY A 196 9.74 26.62 1.96
N HIS A 197 10.31 25.64 2.69
CA HIS A 197 10.66 24.32 2.15
C HIS A 197 9.46 23.56 1.57
N GLY A 198 8.30 23.57 2.23
CA GLY A 198 7.11 22.86 1.74
C GLY A 198 6.59 23.42 0.40
N ALA A 199 6.54 24.75 0.27
CA ALA A 199 6.17 25.42 -0.97
C ALA A 199 7.20 25.17 -2.08
N ALA A 200 8.49 25.26 -1.76
CA ALA A 200 9.58 24.98 -2.69
C ALA A 200 9.58 23.52 -3.17
N ARG A 201 9.40 22.55 -2.27
CA ARG A 201 9.30 21.12 -2.61
C ARG A 201 8.13 20.86 -3.55
N ARG A 202 6.99 21.51 -3.31
CA ARG A 202 5.84 21.43 -4.23
C ARG A 202 6.18 22.01 -5.61
N GLN A 203 6.80 23.19 -5.69
CA GLN A 203 7.20 23.80 -6.97
C GLN A 203 8.16 22.91 -7.77
N VAL A 204 9.17 22.32 -7.11
CA VAL A 204 10.10 21.37 -7.75
C VAL A 204 9.36 20.10 -8.20
N ALA A 205 8.47 19.55 -7.39
CA ALA A 205 7.67 18.37 -7.75
C ALA A 205 6.72 18.63 -8.94
N THR A 206 6.03 19.77 -8.95
CA THR A 206 5.20 20.23 -10.08
C THR A 206 6.03 20.40 -11.35
N ALA A 207 7.21 21.03 -11.27
CA ALA A 207 8.12 21.16 -12.41
C ALA A 207 8.65 19.80 -12.91
N LEU A 208 8.74 18.80 -12.03
CA LEU A 208 9.11 17.42 -12.38
C LEU A 208 7.94 16.57 -12.89
N GLY A 209 6.69 17.03 -12.80
CA GLY A 209 5.51 16.25 -13.17
C GLY A 209 5.13 15.16 -12.15
N ILE A 210 5.61 15.26 -10.90
CA ILE A 210 5.42 14.23 -9.85
C ILE A 210 4.70 14.79 -8.61
N ALA A 211 4.16 13.91 -7.79
CA ALA A 211 3.56 14.27 -6.51
C ALA A 211 4.63 14.73 -5.49
N SER A 212 4.34 15.80 -4.72
CA SER A 212 5.28 16.35 -3.73
C SER A 212 5.53 15.41 -2.55
N ASP A 213 4.58 14.53 -2.26
CA ASP A 213 4.62 13.51 -1.21
C ASP A 213 5.10 12.14 -1.71
N THR A 214 5.74 12.06 -2.89
CA THR A 214 6.32 10.80 -3.40
C THR A 214 7.23 10.12 -2.36
N SER A 215 6.97 8.83 -2.13
CA SER A 215 7.79 7.97 -1.26
C SER A 215 8.97 7.33 -1.99
N ASN A 216 9.14 7.56 -3.30
CA ASN A 216 10.21 6.99 -4.11
C ASN A 216 11.59 7.37 -3.55
N PRO A 217 12.41 6.40 -3.10
CA PRO A 217 13.67 6.68 -2.42
C PRO A 217 14.72 7.31 -3.34
N LEU A 218 14.66 7.06 -4.66
CA LEU A 218 15.55 7.68 -5.64
C LEU A 218 15.24 9.17 -5.81
N LEU A 219 13.94 9.54 -5.83
CA LEU A 219 13.51 10.93 -5.96
C LEU A 219 13.66 11.72 -4.67
N ARG A 220 13.16 11.18 -3.55
CA ARG A 220 12.87 11.94 -2.32
C ARG A 220 14.03 12.81 -1.86
N SER A 221 15.23 12.24 -1.76
CA SER A 221 16.41 12.92 -1.24
C SER A 221 16.93 14.06 -2.12
N ARG A 222 16.81 13.94 -3.45
CA ARG A 222 17.22 14.98 -4.41
C ARG A 222 16.15 16.04 -4.60
N LEU A 223 14.89 15.64 -4.54
CA LEU A 223 13.74 16.55 -4.45
C LEU A 223 13.84 17.43 -3.19
N ASP A 224 14.18 16.85 -2.04
CA ASP A 224 14.46 17.60 -0.79
C ASP A 224 15.65 18.56 -0.95
N ALA A 225 16.75 18.11 -1.57
CA ALA A 225 17.93 18.93 -1.78
C ALA A 225 17.65 20.15 -2.69
N LEU A 226 16.89 19.97 -3.78
CA LEU A 226 16.44 21.07 -4.63
C LEU A 226 15.44 21.99 -3.92
N ALA A 227 14.51 21.43 -3.14
CA ALA A 227 13.57 22.22 -2.34
C ALA A 227 14.30 23.12 -1.33
N TRP A 228 15.32 22.61 -0.64
CA TRP A 228 16.19 23.40 0.22
C TRP A 228 17.03 24.43 -0.53
N ALA A 229 17.47 24.12 -1.76
CA ALA A 229 18.20 25.08 -2.60
C ALA A 229 17.30 26.26 -3.03
N VAL A 230 16.05 26.00 -3.40
CA VAL A 230 15.05 27.02 -3.76
C VAL A 230 14.59 27.81 -2.53
N ALA A 231 14.21 27.15 -1.43
CA ALA A 231 13.81 27.82 -0.19
C ALA A 231 14.94 28.66 0.43
N GLY A 232 16.19 28.22 0.27
CA GLY A 232 17.38 28.97 0.65
C GLY A 232 17.88 29.99 -0.38
N GLN A 233 17.09 30.27 -1.43
CA GLN A 233 17.39 31.24 -2.51
C GLN A 233 18.71 30.98 -3.27
N LYS A 234 19.27 29.76 -3.19
CA LYS A 234 20.45 29.31 -3.93
C LYS A 234 20.14 28.97 -5.40
N ILE A 235 18.87 28.74 -5.71
CA ILE A 235 18.35 28.54 -7.07
C ILE A 235 17.14 29.47 -7.23
N ALA A 236 17.15 30.31 -8.27
CA ALA A 236 16.00 31.15 -8.62
C ALA A 236 14.88 30.31 -9.25
N LEU A 237 13.62 30.69 -9.04
CA LEU A 237 12.46 29.95 -9.54
C LEU A 237 12.45 29.83 -11.06
N ASP A 238 12.79 30.90 -11.79
CA ASP A 238 12.81 30.87 -13.26
C ASP A 238 13.87 29.90 -13.80
N SER A 239 15.03 29.83 -13.15
CA SER A 239 16.10 28.89 -13.49
C SER A 239 15.76 27.42 -13.23
N LEU A 240 14.74 27.14 -12.41
CA LEU A 240 14.26 25.77 -12.16
C LEU A 240 13.63 25.16 -13.43
N ALA A 241 12.98 25.99 -14.26
CA ALA A 241 12.39 25.56 -15.52
C ALA A 241 13.48 25.13 -16.52
N ASP A 242 14.51 25.95 -16.72
CA ASP A 242 15.66 25.64 -17.59
C ASP A 242 16.46 24.42 -17.13
N LEU A 243 16.47 24.17 -15.83
CA LEU A 243 17.16 23.04 -15.20
C LEU A 243 16.45 21.71 -15.46
N LEU A 244 15.11 21.68 -15.35
CA LEU A 244 14.32 20.45 -15.29
C LEU A 244 13.58 20.13 -16.60
N LEU A 245 12.90 21.12 -17.20
CA LEU A 245 11.99 20.90 -18.33
C LEU A 245 12.63 20.23 -19.57
N PRO A 246 13.89 20.52 -19.97
CA PRO A 246 14.44 19.98 -21.21
C PRO A 246 14.47 18.45 -21.28
N GLY A 247 14.62 17.76 -20.14
CA GLY A 247 14.59 16.30 -20.08
C GLY A 247 13.18 15.71 -20.03
N LEU A 248 12.18 16.47 -19.58
CA LEU A 248 10.80 16.01 -19.40
C LEU A 248 9.92 16.28 -20.62
N ARG A 249 10.27 17.25 -21.47
CA ARG A 249 9.54 17.53 -22.73
C ARG A 249 9.50 16.36 -23.73
N GLN A 250 10.36 15.36 -23.55
CA GLN A 250 10.37 14.13 -24.34
C GLN A 250 9.45 13.03 -23.75
N THR A 251 8.87 13.26 -22.58
CA THR A 251 7.96 12.34 -21.89
C THR A 251 6.52 12.63 -22.29
N VAL A 252 5.83 11.62 -22.81
CA VAL A 252 4.40 11.69 -23.16
C VAL A 252 3.58 11.99 -21.90
N GLY A 253 2.58 12.88 -21.99
CA GLY A 253 1.68 13.23 -20.88
C GLY A 253 2.22 14.28 -19.89
N TYR A 254 3.52 14.62 -19.94
CA TYR A 254 4.15 15.52 -18.95
C TYR A 254 3.42 16.87 -18.75
N VAL A 255 2.98 17.52 -19.83
CA VAL A 255 2.33 18.85 -19.76
C VAL A 255 1.00 18.79 -18.99
N GLU A 256 0.23 17.71 -19.19
CA GLU A 256 -1.06 17.50 -18.51
C GLU A 256 -0.87 17.18 -17.03
N GLN A 257 0.13 16.36 -16.69
CA GLN A 257 0.52 16.09 -15.30
C GLN A 257 0.98 17.36 -14.59
N ALA A 258 1.86 18.16 -15.21
CA ALA A 258 2.38 19.41 -14.64
C ALA A 258 1.26 20.45 -14.40
N ASP A 259 0.33 20.61 -15.35
CA ASP A 259 -0.85 21.48 -15.17
C ASP A 259 -1.77 20.97 -14.06
N THR A 260 -2.05 19.67 -14.01
CA THR A 260 -2.86 19.05 -12.94
C THR A 260 -2.23 19.27 -11.56
N LEU A 261 -0.92 19.07 -11.43
CA LEU A 261 -0.16 19.31 -10.19
C LEU A 261 -0.04 20.79 -9.82
N THR A 262 -0.09 21.70 -10.80
CA THR A 262 -0.17 23.15 -10.57
C THR A 262 -1.54 23.51 -9.96
N ARG A 263 -2.63 22.97 -10.52
CA ARG A 263 -4.01 23.19 -10.06
C ARG A 263 -4.34 22.54 -8.70
N ALA A 264 -3.52 21.61 -8.22
CA ALA A 264 -3.71 21.00 -6.90
C ALA A 264 -3.68 22.03 -5.74
N PRO A 265 -4.37 21.76 -4.61
CA PRO A 265 -4.13 22.47 -3.35
C PRO A 265 -2.72 22.16 -2.76
N SER A 266 -2.24 22.99 -1.84
CA SER A 266 -0.99 22.71 -1.10
C SER A 266 -1.20 21.61 -0.05
N GLU A 267 -0.13 20.91 0.35
CA GLU A 267 -0.23 19.87 1.40
C GLU A 267 -0.81 20.39 2.72
N GLU A 268 -0.47 21.62 3.12
CA GLU A 268 -1.00 22.26 4.33
C GLU A 268 -2.50 22.55 4.19
N SER A 269 -2.93 23.12 3.06
CA SER A 269 -4.35 23.33 2.77
C SER A 269 -5.12 22.01 2.64
N LEU A 270 -4.48 20.95 2.16
CA LEU A 270 -5.05 19.60 2.14
C LEU A 270 -5.20 19.02 3.54
N ARG A 271 -4.16 19.10 4.40
CA ARG A 271 -4.25 18.64 5.80
C ARG A 271 -5.39 19.34 6.52
N ALA A 272 -5.48 20.67 6.45
CA ALA A 272 -6.56 21.43 7.08
C ALA A 272 -7.96 21.05 6.55
N ARG A 273 -8.12 20.87 5.23
CA ARG A 273 -9.39 20.41 4.62
C ARG A 273 -9.74 18.98 5.03
N ASN A 274 -8.74 18.10 5.11
CA ASN A 274 -8.93 16.70 5.50
C ASN A 274 -9.31 16.60 6.99
N GLU A 275 -8.65 17.35 7.87
CA GLU A 275 -9.02 17.43 9.29
C GLU A 275 -10.47 17.90 9.46
N GLN A 276 -10.90 18.94 8.75
CA GLN A 276 -12.29 19.42 8.78
C GLN A 276 -13.28 18.34 8.31
N ARG A 277 -12.97 17.60 7.23
CA ARG A 277 -13.81 16.50 6.71
C ARG A 277 -13.84 15.29 7.66
N LEU A 278 -12.71 14.93 8.27
CA LEU A 278 -12.61 13.86 9.25
C LEU A 278 -13.43 14.16 10.52
N GLN A 279 -13.38 15.40 11.02
CA GLN A 279 -14.21 15.85 12.14
C GLN A 279 -15.70 15.72 11.82
N ALA A 280 -16.12 16.16 10.62
CA ALA A 280 -17.50 16.05 10.17
C ALA A 280 -17.97 14.59 9.99
N LEU A 281 -17.06 13.67 9.62
CA LEU A 281 -17.41 12.27 9.33
C LEU A 281 -17.39 11.36 10.57
N SER A 282 -16.44 11.55 11.49
CA SER A 282 -16.26 10.64 12.64
C SER A 282 -16.72 11.19 13.98
N ALA A 283 -16.80 12.51 14.16
CA ALA A 283 -16.98 13.19 15.46
C ALA A 283 -15.98 12.81 16.59
N ASP A 284 -14.95 12.00 16.29
CA ASP A 284 -13.93 11.53 17.24
C ASP A 284 -12.61 12.27 17.00
N GLN A 285 -12.13 12.96 18.04
CA GLN A 285 -10.92 13.78 17.99
C GLN A 285 -9.64 12.93 18.03
N ASP A 286 -9.66 11.78 18.72
CA ASP A 286 -8.51 10.88 18.85
C ASP A 286 -8.21 10.23 17.49
N LEU A 287 -9.24 9.74 16.77
CA LEU A 287 -9.08 9.23 15.40
C LEU A 287 -8.64 10.33 14.43
N THR A 288 -9.30 11.49 14.47
CA THR A 288 -8.98 12.62 13.58
C THR A 288 -7.51 12.99 13.71
N TYR A 289 -7.01 13.13 14.93
CA TYR A 289 -5.61 13.43 15.20
C TYR A 289 -4.67 12.33 14.71
N TRP A 290 -5.00 11.05 14.96
CA TRP A 290 -4.16 9.91 14.55
C TRP A 290 -4.03 9.81 13.03
N LEU A 291 -5.15 9.91 12.30
CA LEU A 291 -5.19 9.89 10.82
C LEU A 291 -4.52 11.11 10.17
N ALA A 292 -4.65 12.30 10.76
CA ALA A 292 -4.09 13.52 10.18
C ALA A 292 -2.56 13.62 10.33
N TRP A 293 -1.99 13.08 11.42
CA TRP A 293 -0.61 13.40 11.80
C TRP A 293 0.40 12.26 11.72
N ARG A 294 -0.03 10.99 11.81
CA ARG A 294 0.86 9.99 12.41
C ARG A 294 0.63 8.54 11.94
N GLY A 295 -0.36 8.29 11.07
CA GLY A 295 -0.54 7.02 10.34
C GLY A 295 0.16 6.98 8.96
N GLY A 296 -0.03 5.90 8.20
CA GLY A 296 0.60 5.66 6.89
C GLY A 296 0.06 6.47 5.70
N PHE A 297 -0.88 7.39 5.94
CA PHE A 297 -1.51 8.21 4.90
C PHE A 297 -0.78 9.53 4.69
N SER A 298 -0.52 9.88 3.43
CA SER A 298 -0.16 11.25 3.05
C SER A 298 -1.40 12.15 2.99
N ALA A 299 -1.20 13.47 2.90
CA ALA A 299 -2.30 14.42 2.73
C ALA A 299 -3.10 14.18 1.44
N ASN A 300 -2.43 13.75 0.35
CA ASN A 300 -3.09 13.40 -0.91
C ASN A 300 -3.86 12.08 -0.79
N LEU A 301 -3.30 11.04 -0.16
CA LEU A 301 -3.99 9.76 0.03
C LEU A 301 -5.20 9.90 0.96
N MET A 302 -5.11 10.72 2.00
CA MET A 302 -6.25 10.99 2.89
C MET A 302 -7.35 11.77 2.15
N ALA A 303 -6.98 12.75 1.33
CA ALA A 303 -7.95 13.46 0.48
C ALA A 303 -8.64 12.50 -0.50
N GLN A 304 -7.88 11.62 -1.16
CA GLN A 304 -8.44 10.57 -2.02
C GLN A 304 -9.41 9.67 -1.25
N LEU A 305 -9.05 9.15 -0.07
CA LEU A 305 -9.95 8.30 0.73
C LEU A 305 -11.28 9.02 1.02
N LEU A 306 -11.21 10.28 1.45
CA LEU A 306 -12.40 11.08 1.75
C LEU A 306 -13.24 11.35 0.50
N ASP A 307 -12.62 11.59 -0.66
CA ASP A 307 -13.32 11.75 -1.94
C ASP A 307 -14.03 10.46 -2.38
N GLU A 308 -13.39 9.29 -2.21
CA GLU A 308 -14.03 8.00 -2.50
C GLU A 308 -15.18 7.69 -1.53
N LEU A 309 -15.08 8.11 -0.26
CA LEU A 309 -16.14 7.96 0.74
C LEU A 309 -17.32 8.90 0.48
N ASP A 310 -17.08 10.12 -0.01
CA ASP A 310 -18.16 11.03 -0.42
C ASP A 310 -18.91 10.48 -1.63
N ARG A 311 -18.19 9.90 -2.62
CA ARG A 311 -18.79 9.23 -3.79
C ARG A 311 -19.71 8.05 -3.45
N LEU A 312 -19.52 7.38 -2.30
CA LEU A 312 -20.44 6.33 -1.84
C LEU A 312 -21.86 6.85 -1.47
N GLY A 313 -22.10 8.16 -1.46
CA GLY A 313 -23.45 8.71 -1.27
C GLY A 313 -24.08 8.30 0.07
N SER A 314 -25.21 7.61 0.01
CA SER A 314 -26.05 7.21 1.16
C SER A 314 -25.58 5.97 1.94
N VAL A 315 -24.43 5.38 1.60
CA VAL A 315 -23.85 4.24 2.35
C VAL A 315 -23.61 4.61 3.81
N ARG A 316 -24.11 3.76 4.71
CA ARG A 316 -23.90 3.88 6.17
C ARG A 316 -22.54 3.29 6.57
N GLY A 317 -22.06 3.63 7.77
CA GLY A 317 -20.84 3.03 8.32
C GLY A 317 -19.52 3.54 7.73
N LYS A 318 -19.50 4.69 7.03
CA LYS A 318 -18.27 5.29 6.45
C LYS A 318 -17.12 5.46 7.46
N VAL A 319 -17.43 5.62 8.75
CA VAL A 319 -16.45 5.63 9.85
C VAL A 319 -15.63 4.34 9.89
N SER A 320 -16.17 3.18 9.52
CA SER A 320 -15.41 1.92 9.49
C SER A 320 -14.34 1.85 8.41
N ALA A 321 -14.42 2.69 7.37
CA ALA A 321 -13.28 2.87 6.45
C ALA A 321 -12.17 3.71 7.09
N LEU A 322 -12.51 4.66 7.98
CA LEU A 322 -11.53 5.41 8.77
C LEU A 322 -10.90 4.54 9.88
N GLU A 323 -11.69 3.65 10.50
CA GLU A 323 -11.20 2.63 11.43
C GLU A 323 -10.15 1.73 10.75
N ALA A 324 -10.42 1.25 9.52
CA ALA A 324 -9.44 0.48 8.73
C ALA A 324 -8.22 1.33 8.30
N ALA A 325 -8.43 2.60 7.91
CA ALA A 325 -7.36 3.51 7.53
C ALA A 325 -6.38 3.80 8.69
N ALA A 326 -6.86 3.81 9.94
CA ALA A 326 -6.05 4.06 11.12
C ALA A 326 -5.08 2.91 11.49
N ILE A 327 -5.20 1.77 10.82
CA ILE A 327 -4.35 0.59 10.99
C ILE A 327 -3.23 0.56 9.92
N ALA A 328 -3.38 1.31 8.81
CA ALA A 328 -2.38 1.38 7.77
C ALA A 328 -1.11 2.12 8.23
N ASP A 329 0.03 1.42 8.25
CA ASP A 329 1.33 1.95 8.65
C ASP A 329 2.13 2.54 7.46
N ASN A 330 1.72 2.27 6.22
CA ASN A 330 2.47 2.63 5.00
C ASN A 330 1.59 2.90 3.76
N GLU A 331 2.22 3.42 2.69
CA GLU A 331 1.54 3.82 1.44
C GLU A 331 0.74 2.67 0.79
N LEU A 332 1.25 1.44 0.86
CA LEU A 332 0.61 0.26 0.28
C LEU A 332 -0.67 -0.12 1.03
N GLU A 333 -0.64 -0.12 2.35
CA GLU A 333 -1.83 -0.38 3.19
C GLU A 333 -2.85 0.77 3.08
N ALA A 334 -2.39 2.01 2.97
CA ALA A 334 -3.25 3.16 2.75
C ALA A 334 -4.01 3.06 1.40
N ARG A 335 -3.28 2.72 0.32
CA ARG A 335 -3.87 2.45 -1.00
C ARG A 335 -4.78 1.23 -1.00
N PHE A 336 -4.45 0.17 -0.25
CA PHE A 336 -5.34 -0.98 -0.07
C PHE A 336 -6.70 -0.56 0.50
N VAL A 337 -6.76 0.32 1.50
CA VAL A 337 -8.03 0.83 2.05
C VAL A 337 -8.78 1.68 1.02
N ILE A 338 -8.11 2.63 0.35
CA ILE A 338 -8.71 3.48 -0.70
C ILE A 338 -9.30 2.62 -1.84
N ASN A 339 -8.53 1.66 -2.34
CA ASN A 339 -8.96 0.81 -3.44
C ASN A 339 -10.06 -0.17 -3.03
N SER A 340 -10.13 -0.58 -1.76
CA SER A 340 -11.27 -1.36 -1.25
C SER A 340 -12.57 -0.55 -1.38
N VAL A 341 -12.53 0.75 -1.06
CA VAL A 341 -13.67 1.67 -1.26
C VAL A 341 -13.98 1.86 -2.76
N ARG A 342 -12.98 2.01 -3.64
CA ARG A 342 -13.18 2.11 -5.10
C ARG A 342 -13.79 0.85 -5.72
N MET A 343 -13.36 -0.33 -5.28
CA MET A 343 -13.95 -1.60 -5.71
C MET A 343 -15.42 -1.68 -5.32
N LEU A 344 -15.82 -1.17 -4.16
CA LEU A 344 -17.23 -1.14 -3.74
C LEU A 344 -18.10 -0.25 -4.64
N GLN A 345 -17.59 0.87 -5.15
CA GLN A 345 -18.32 1.69 -6.12
C GLN A 345 -18.70 0.86 -7.36
N SER A 346 -17.83 -0.04 -7.82
CA SER A 346 -18.14 -0.92 -8.97
C SER A 346 -19.26 -1.95 -8.68
N VAL A 347 -19.43 -2.36 -7.42
CA VAL A 347 -20.54 -3.24 -6.98
C VAL A 347 -21.86 -2.46 -6.94
N GLN A 348 -21.82 -1.18 -6.56
CA GLN A 348 -23.02 -0.36 -6.42
C GLN A 348 -23.68 0.02 -7.76
N LEU A 349 -22.92 0.02 -8.86
CA LEU A 349 -23.43 0.39 -10.19
C LEU A 349 -24.61 -0.47 -10.70
N GLY A 350 -24.89 -1.62 -10.07
CA GLY A 350 -26.01 -2.50 -10.41
C GLY A 350 -27.00 -2.79 -9.27
N GLN A 351 -26.96 -2.05 -8.15
CA GLN A 351 -27.70 -2.40 -6.92
C GLN A 351 -28.53 -1.23 -6.35
N PRO A 352 -29.55 -1.48 -5.50
CA PRO A 352 -30.29 -0.43 -4.80
C PRO A 352 -29.37 0.49 -3.98
N GLN A 353 -29.64 1.79 -4.02
CA GLN A 353 -28.88 2.77 -3.23
C GLN A 353 -28.98 2.47 -1.73
N GLY A 354 -27.85 2.40 -1.04
CA GLY A 354 -27.79 2.16 0.41
C GLY A 354 -26.70 1.16 0.77
N GLY A 355 -27.00 0.25 1.69
CA GLY A 355 -26.03 -0.67 2.29
C GLY A 355 -25.27 -0.08 3.48
N GLU A 356 -24.30 -0.84 3.98
CA GLU A 356 -23.52 -0.52 5.18
C GLU A 356 -22.08 -1.03 5.06
N LEU A 357 -21.11 -0.14 5.26
CA LEU A 357 -19.72 -0.49 5.49
C LEU A 357 -19.54 -1.02 6.92
N ARG A 358 -18.82 -2.12 7.07
CA ARG A 358 -18.49 -2.74 8.35
C ARG A 358 -17.01 -3.09 8.41
N ALA A 359 -16.35 -2.74 9.50
CA ALA A 359 -15.05 -3.31 9.82
C ALA A 359 -15.23 -4.77 10.27
N VAL A 360 -14.50 -5.70 9.66
CA VAL A 360 -14.48 -7.13 10.04
C VAL A 360 -13.02 -7.51 10.25
N GLY A 361 -12.62 -7.65 11.51
CA GLY A 361 -11.21 -7.65 11.89
C GLY A 361 -10.59 -6.30 11.57
N HIS A 362 -9.68 -6.25 10.59
CA HIS A 362 -9.06 -5.01 10.09
C HIS A 362 -9.38 -4.75 8.61
N LEU A 363 -10.29 -5.55 8.02
CA LEU A 363 -10.72 -5.39 6.63
C LEU A 363 -12.07 -4.68 6.55
N LEU A 364 -12.27 -3.96 5.45
CA LEU A 364 -13.53 -3.32 5.12
C LEU A 364 -14.41 -4.30 4.34
N ALA A 365 -15.56 -4.66 4.91
CA ALA A 365 -16.62 -5.39 4.22
C ALA A 365 -17.82 -4.46 3.98
N TYR A 366 -18.62 -4.78 2.98
CA TYR A 366 -19.85 -4.06 2.65
C TYR A 366 -21.03 -5.00 2.65
N LEU A 367 -22.02 -4.72 3.50
CA LEU A 367 -23.30 -5.38 3.45
C LEU A 367 -24.20 -4.60 2.49
N ALA A 368 -24.50 -5.19 1.33
CA ALA A 368 -25.42 -4.64 0.35
C ALA A 368 -26.86 -4.60 0.89
N ALA A 369 -27.70 -3.78 0.27
CA ALA A 369 -29.11 -3.63 0.66
C ALA A 369 -29.94 -4.92 0.48
N ASP A 370 -29.48 -5.86 -0.38
CA ASP A 370 -30.09 -7.18 -0.59
C ASP A 370 -29.59 -8.26 0.39
N GLY A 371 -28.73 -7.88 1.34
CA GLY A 371 -28.16 -8.77 2.36
C GLY A 371 -26.92 -9.55 1.92
N GLU A 372 -26.36 -9.32 0.72
CA GLU A 372 -25.07 -9.91 0.33
C GLU A 372 -23.89 -9.17 0.97
N LEU A 373 -22.96 -9.94 1.56
CA LEU A 373 -21.72 -9.41 2.12
C LEU A 373 -20.60 -9.47 1.07
N HIS A 374 -20.15 -8.30 0.64
CA HIS A 374 -19.04 -8.14 -0.29
C HIS A 374 -17.74 -7.84 0.46
N LEU A 375 -16.71 -8.64 0.20
CA LEU A 375 -15.34 -8.38 0.62
C LEU A 375 -14.51 -7.94 -0.59
N CYS A 376 -14.08 -6.69 -0.61
CA CYS A 376 -13.24 -6.13 -1.66
C CYS A 376 -11.76 -6.25 -1.30
N LEU A 377 -11.00 -7.00 -2.09
CA LEU A 377 -9.57 -7.23 -1.91
C LEU A 377 -8.79 -6.68 -3.10
N PRO A 378 -8.27 -5.44 -3.03
CA PRO A 378 -7.35 -4.88 -4.01
C PRO A 378 -5.93 -5.46 -3.83
N VAL A 379 -5.83 -6.76 -4.08
CA VAL A 379 -4.59 -7.54 -4.04
C VAL A 379 -4.24 -8.05 -5.43
N ASP A 380 -2.96 -8.07 -5.76
CA ASP A 380 -2.48 -8.57 -7.05
C ASP A 380 -2.64 -10.09 -7.16
N TYR A 381 -2.43 -10.83 -6.07
CA TYR A 381 -2.47 -12.30 -6.08
C TYR A 381 -2.92 -12.90 -4.73
N LEU A 382 -4.18 -13.36 -4.66
CA LEU A 382 -4.76 -13.94 -3.45
C LEU A 382 -4.29 -15.39 -3.20
N GLN A 383 -3.49 -15.56 -2.14
CA GLN A 383 -2.96 -16.86 -1.71
C GLN A 383 -3.71 -17.42 -0.50
N TRP A 384 -3.73 -18.76 -0.34
CA TRP A 384 -4.33 -19.37 0.85
C TRP A 384 -3.29 -19.56 1.96
N THR A 385 -3.14 -18.53 2.80
CA THR A 385 -2.24 -18.50 3.95
C THR A 385 -2.98 -18.75 5.27
N ARG A 386 -2.26 -18.95 6.38
CA ARG A 386 -2.88 -19.15 7.71
C ARG A 386 -3.67 -17.91 8.21
N PRO A 387 -3.17 -16.67 8.12
CA PRO A 387 -3.96 -15.49 8.52
C PRO A 387 -5.23 -15.34 7.68
N ILE A 388 -5.16 -15.61 6.37
CA ILE A 388 -6.35 -15.61 5.49
C ILE A 388 -7.35 -16.66 5.92
N ALA A 389 -6.93 -17.89 6.19
CA ALA A 389 -7.83 -18.93 6.68
C ALA A 389 -8.52 -18.50 7.99
N GLN A 390 -7.76 -17.93 8.94
CA GLN A 390 -8.30 -17.44 10.21
C GLN A 390 -9.33 -16.31 10.02
N TRP A 391 -9.09 -15.38 9.09
CA TRP A 391 -10.07 -14.35 8.75
C TRP A 391 -11.32 -14.94 8.10
N PHE A 392 -11.17 -15.87 7.14
CA PHE A 392 -12.28 -16.55 6.45
C PHE A 392 -13.05 -17.58 7.30
N ASP A 393 -12.56 -17.88 8.50
CA ASP A 393 -13.23 -18.70 9.52
C ASP A 393 -13.81 -17.84 10.66
N HIS A 394 -13.78 -16.51 10.56
CA HIS A 394 -14.22 -15.59 11.62
C HIS A 394 -15.76 -15.58 11.81
N PRO A 395 -16.29 -15.75 13.04
CA PRO A 395 -17.73 -15.96 13.27
C PRO A 395 -18.66 -14.89 12.66
N GLN A 396 -18.27 -13.60 12.67
CA GLN A 396 -19.10 -12.52 12.14
C GLN A 396 -19.39 -12.60 10.64
N ILE A 397 -18.60 -13.33 9.85
CA ILE A 397 -18.89 -13.55 8.41
C ILE A 397 -19.74 -14.81 8.19
N ALA A 398 -20.06 -15.57 9.24
CA ALA A 398 -20.99 -16.70 9.16
C ALA A 398 -22.46 -16.25 9.19
N GLU A 399 -22.74 -15.03 9.69
CA GLU A 399 -24.09 -14.45 9.79
C GLU A 399 -24.72 -14.13 8.43
N SER A 400 -23.92 -13.86 7.40
CA SER A 400 -24.40 -13.53 6.05
C SER A 400 -24.57 -14.79 5.19
N ALA A 401 -25.79 -15.07 4.74
CA ALA A 401 -26.09 -16.23 3.90
C ALA A 401 -25.50 -16.13 2.48
N ARG A 402 -25.47 -14.92 1.90
CA ARG A 402 -24.85 -14.61 0.59
C ARG A 402 -23.58 -13.81 0.82
N ARG A 403 -22.46 -14.28 0.23
CA ARG A 403 -21.13 -13.72 0.47
C ARG A 403 -20.28 -13.81 -0.79
N SER A 404 -19.63 -12.72 -1.16
CA SER A 404 -18.80 -12.61 -2.36
C SER A 404 -17.43 -12.02 -2.05
N VAL A 405 -16.37 -12.68 -2.50
CA VAL A 405 -15.01 -12.12 -2.51
C VAL A 405 -14.73 -11.55 -3.89
N LEU A 406 -14.49 -10.25 -3.92
CA LEU A 406 -14.11 -9.47 -5.08
C LEU A 406 -12.60 -9.27 -5.02
N VAL A 407 -11.87 -9.68 -6.05
CA VAL A 407 -10.40 -9.59 -6.09
C VAL A 407 -9.99 -8.81 -7.33
N ALA A 408 -9.12 -7.81 -7.15
CA ALA A 408 -8.65 -6.96 -8.24
C ALA A 408 -7.73 -7.73 -9.22
N GLY A 409 -6.72 -8.41 -8.69
CA GLY A 409 -5.83 -9.29 -9.44
C GLY A 409 -6.33 -10.74 -9.50
N GLN A 410 -5.39 -11.67 -9.36
CA GLN A 410 -5.64 -13.11 -9.52
C GLN A 410 -5.96 -13.82 -8.21
N ILE A 411 -6.52 -15.04 -8.30
CA ILE A 411 -6.76 -15.93 -7.16
C ILE A 411 -6.04 -17.25 -7.39
N SER A 412 -5.19 -17.66 -6.46
CA SER A 412 -4.50 -18.96 -6.55
C SER A 412 -5.50 -20.13 -6.55
N PRO A 413 -5.25 -21.25 -7.26
CA PRO A 413 -6.16 -22.40 -7.27
C PRO A 413 -6.42 -22.99 -5.88
N ARG A 414 -5.48 -22.84 -4.93
CA ARG A 414 -5.67 -23.22 -3.52
C ARG A 414 -6.63 -22.28 -2.80
N ALA A 415 -6.50 -20.97 -2.97
CA ALA A 415 -7.42 -19.99 -2.38
C ALA A 415 -8.83 -20.14 -2.95
N ALA A 416 -8.97 -20.26 -4.27
CA ALA A 416 -10.27 -20.45 -4.92
C ALA A 416 -11.02 -21.65 -4.33
N ARG A 417 -10.38 -22.83 -4.28
CA ARG A 417 -11.00 -24.03 -3.68
C ARG A 417 -11.35 -23.87 -2.20
N GLN A 418 -10.54 -23.16 -1.42
CA GLN A 418 -10.75 -23.01 0.03
C GLN A 418 -11.83 -21.98 0.39
N ILE A 419 -11.95 -20.92 -0.42
CA ILE A 419 -12.98 -19.87 -0.28
C ILE A 419 -14.34 -20.41 -0.76
N SER A 420 -14.40 -21.04 -1.95
CA SER A 420 -15.66 -21.62 -2.44
C SER A 420 -16.19 -22.75 -1.55
N ARG A 421 -15.31 -23.57 -0.92
CA ARG A 421 -15.72 -24.56 0.09
C ARG A 421 -16.38 -23.97 1.34
N ARG A 422 -16.16 -22.68 1.61
CA ARG A 422 -16.81 -21.94 2.71
C ARG A 422 -18.13 -21.29 2.28
N GLY A 423 -18.60 -21.54 1.06
CA GLY A 423 -19.85 -20.97 0.53
C GLY A 423 -19.74 -19.49 0.15
N TRP A 424 -18.56 -19.07 -0.34
CA TRP A 424 -18.33 -17.74 -0.91
C TRP A 424 -18.28 -17.80 -2.44
N SER A 425 -18.98 -16.88 -3.08
CA SER A 425 -18.81 -16.56 -4.50
C SER A 425 -17.47 -15.86 -4.74
N LEU A 426 -16.88 -16.07 -5.92
CA LEU A 426 -15.57 -15.53 -6.30
C LEU A 426 -15.67 -14.69 -7.58
N LEU A 427 -15.14 -13.47 -7.50
CA LEU A 427 -15.11 -12.52 -8.60
C LEU A 427 -13.67 -11.97 -8.77
N PRO A 428 -12.79 -12.72 -9.46
CA PRO A 428 -11.42 -12.28 -9.75
C PRO A 428 -11.37 -11.24 -10.88
N GLY A 429 -10.26 -10.50 -10.97
CA GLY A 429 -10.02 -9.56 -12.07
C GLY A 429 -10.87 -8.29 -12.06
N LEU A 430 -11.52 -7.95 -10.95
CA LEU A 430 -12.45 -6.82 -10.89
C LEU A 430 -11.75 -5.49 -11.23
N ARG A 431 -12.27 -4.77 -12.22
CA ARG A 431 -11.83 -3.42 -12.58
C ARG A 431 -12.72 -2.37 -11.91
N TYR A 432 -12.12 -1.26 -11.53
CA TYR A 432 -12.70 -0.16 -10.76
C TYR A 432 -12.06 1.18 -11.18
N PRO A 433 -12.59 2.35 -10.77
CA PRO A 433 -11.97 3.64 -11.08
C PRO A 433 -10.51 3.69 -10.59
N ALA A 434 -9.57 4.09 -11.46
CA ALA A 434 -8.13 4.04 -11.19
C ALA A 434 -7.60 2.64 -10.78
N SER A 435 -8.21 1.57 -11.27
CA SER A 435 -7.69 0.21 -11.09
C SER A 435 -6.28 0.08 -11.70
N PRO A 436 -5.34 -0.62 -11.02
CA PRO A 436 -4.01 -0.87 -11.56
C PRO A 436 -4.05 -1.53 -12.94
N PRO A 437 -3.03 -1.29 -13.78
CA PRO A 437 -2.91 -1.89 -15.12
C PRO A 437 -2.50 -3.36 -15.02
N TYR A 438 -3.39 -4.18 -14.43
CA TYR A 438 -3.31 -5.63 -14.50
C TYR A 438 -3.53 -6.08 -15.95
N PRO A 439 -2.83 -7.13 -16.41
CA PRO A 439 -3.07 -7.71 -17.72
C PRO A 439 -4.53 -8.15 -17.86
N GLN A 440 -5.03 -8.12 -19.11
CA GLN A 440 -6.38 -8.62 -19.39
C GLN A 440 -6.41 -10.11 -19.04
N LEU A 441 -7.20 -10.46 -18.03
CA LEU A 441 -7.43 -11.85 -17.65
C LEU A 441 -8.31 -12.51 -18.72
N SER A 442 -7.67 -13.01 -19.77
CA SER A 442 -8.28 -13.98 -20.66
C SER A 442 -8.71 -15.17 -19.80
N LEU A 443 -10.02 -15.31 -19.60
CA LEU A 443 -10.62 -16.47 -18.95
C LEU A 443 -10.18 -17.71 -19.73
N ARG A 444 -9.16 -18.41 -19.24
CA ARG A 444 -8.79 -19.73 -19.74
C ARG A 444 -9.91 -20.70 -19.35
N THR A 445 -10.96 -20.72 -20.15
CA THR A 445 -11.85 -21.88 -20.25
C THR A 445 -10.99 -23.03 -20.72
N GLU A 446 -10.53 -23.86 -19.79
CA GLU A 446 -9.94 -25.16 -20.08
C GLU A 446 -11.00 -26.02 -20.78
N SER A 447 -11.04 -25.89 -22.10
CA SER A 447 -11.87 -26.70 -22.98
C SER A 447 -11.17 -28.06 -23.10
N GLY A 448 -11.70 -29.04 -22.39
CA GLY A 448 -11.27 -30.44 -22.51
C GLY A 448 -11.43 -30.94 -23.96
N PRO A 449 -10.70 -31.99 -24.36
CA PRO A 449 -10.61 -32.40 -25.75
C PRO A 449 -11.88 -33.13 -26.23
N GLY A 450 -12.42 -32.67 -27.37
CA GLY A 450 -13.55 -33.30 -28.08
C GLY A 450 -14.61 -32.24 -28.47
N LEU A 451 -15.20 -32.27 -29.68
CA LEU A 451 -15.21 -33.31 -30.71
C LEU A 451 -15.05 -32.69 -32.11
N SER A 452 -14.44 -33.44 -33.02
CA SER A 452 -14.51 -33.17 -34.46
C SER A 452 -15.92 -33.47 -34.97
N SER A 453 -16.67 -32.43 -35.35
CA SER A 453 -17.91 -32.59 -36.12
C SER A 453 -17.59 -32.60 -37.61
N ALA A 454 -17.60 -33.80 -38.20
CA ALA A 454 -17.49 -33.95 -39.65
C ALA A 454 -18.71 -33.33 -40.36
N THR A 455 -18.46 -32.55 -41.41
CA THR A 455 -19.50 -31.98 -42.28
C THR A 455 -19.99 -33.04 -43.27
N PRO A 456 -21.29 -33.38 -43.32
CA PRO A 456 -21.83 -34.18 -44.41
C PRO A 456 -22.00 -33.32 -45.67
N ALA A 457 -21.87 -33.96 -46.83
CA ALA A 457 -21.82 -33.30 -48.13
C ALA A 457 -23.13 -32.59 -48.51
N ASP A 458 -23.00 -31.48 -49.25
CA ASP A 458 -24.09 -30.91 -50.02
C ASP A 458 -23.96 -31.29 -51.50
N ARG A 459 -25.07 -31.70 -52.11
CA ARG A 459 -25.15 -32.23 -53.49
C ARG A 459 -26.36 -31.62 -54.19
N ALA A 460 -26.20 -30.43 -54.76
CA ALA A 460 -26.94 -29.88 -55.91
C ALA A 460 -26.43 -28.44 -56.15
N GLY A 461 -26.30 -27.91 -57.36
CA GLY A 461 -26.56 -28.50 -58.67
C GLY A 461 -27.08 -27.43 -59.65
N SER A 462 -26.17 -26.85 -60.44
CA SER A 462 -26.43 -26.04 -61.65
C SER A 462 -25.11 -25.90 -62.43
#